data_AF-A0A436RWH2-F1
#
_entry.id   AF-A0A436RWH2-F1
#
_cell.length_a   1.000
_cell.length_b   1.000
_cell.length_c   1.000
_cell.angle_alpha   90.00
_cell.angle_beta   90.00
_cell.angle_gamma   90.00
#
_symmetry.space_group_name_H-M   'P 1'
#
loop_
_entity.id
_entity.type
_entity.pdbx_description
1 polymer ?
#
loop_
_entity_poly.entity_id
_entity_poly.type
_entity_poly.pdbx_seq_one_letter_code
_entity_poly.pdbx_strand_id
1 'polypeptide(L)'
;RLDTEALAALFIDARRNVPFVQANLIGVVEDDPALVDYWRKHLIDHGVWANEPVPLYPYPSSPSYRELWGEPDDLAWERAHEHYLASFRSFSDIQDQRPHALAELESSCCNH
;
A
#
# COMPACT_ATOMS: atom_id res chain seq x y z
N ARG A 1 -17.43 -12.81 2.95
CA ARG A 1 -16.41 -11.74 3.11
C ARG A 1 -16.75 -11.02 4.40
N LEU A 2 -15.80 -10.79 5.30
CA LEU A 2 -16.02 -9.92 6.46
C LEU A 2 -16.07 -8.46 5.97
N ASP A 3 -16.90 -7.63 6.58
CA ASP A 3 -16.88 -6.19 6.36
C ASP A 3 -15.79 -5.52 7.22
N THR A 4 -15.55 -4.23 6.98
CA THR A 4 -14.50 -3.46 7.66
C THR A 4 -14.73 -3.37 9.16
N GLU A 5 -15.99 -3.25 9.59
CA GLU A 5 -16.36 -3.15 11.00
C GLU A 5 -16.08 -4.46 11.75
N ALA A 6 -16.47 -5.60 11.18
CA ALA A 6 -16.17 -6.91 11.74
C ALA A 6 -14.67 -7.18 11.80
N LEU A 7 -13.90 -6.78 10.79
CA LEU A 7 -12.44 -6.89 10.80
C LEU A 7 -11.81 -6.02 11.90
N ALA A 8 -12.27 -4.77 12.06
CA ALA A 8 -11.80 -3.89 13.11
C ALA A 8 -12.08 -4.48 14.51
N ALA A 9 -13.28 -5.02 14.72
CA ALA A 9 -13.63 -5.69 15.97
C ALA A 9 -12.69 -6.86 16.31
N LEU A 10 -12.27 -7.64 15.31
CA LEU A 10 -11.30 -8.73 15.49
C LEU A 10 -9.92 -8.22 15.90
N PHE A 11 -9.43 -7.14 15.29
CA PHE A 11 -8.15 -6.54 15.70
C PHE A 11 -8.20 -6.01 17.14
N ILE A 12 -9.30 -5.35 17.51
CA ILE A 12 -9.49 -4.79 18.85
C ILE A 12 -9.60 -5.90 19.88
N ASP A 13 -10.32 -6.98 19.58
CA ASP A 13 -10.43 -8.11 20.49
C ASP A 13 -9.08 -8.83 20.66
N ALA A 14 -8.34 -9.04 19.58
CA ALA A 14 -6.98 -9.58 19.64
C ALA A 14 -6.08 -8.71 20.52
N ARG A 15 -6.17 -7.38 20.42
CA ARG A 15 -5.35 -6.43 21.18
C ARG A 15 -5.54 -6.54 22.70
N ARG A 16 -6.67 -7.06 23.18
CA ARG A 16 -6.92 -7.31 24.62
C ARG A 16 -6.00 -8.37 25.21
N ASN A 17 -5.56 -9.34 24.39
CA ASN A 17 -4.79 -10.49 24.82
C ASN A 17 -3.37 -10.52 24.24
N VAL A 18 -3.16 -9.87 23.10
CA VAL A 18 -1.88 -9.81 22.39
C VAL A 18 -1.21 -8.45 22.66
N PRO A 19 0.05 -8.42 23.14
CA PRO A 19 0.76 -7.19 23.48
C PRO A 19 0.92 -6.20 22.30
N PHE A 20 1.05 -6.74 21.09
CA PHE A 20 1.21 -5.96 19.87
C PHE A 20 0.34 -6.53 18.75
N VAL A 21 -0.51 -5.69 18.19
CA VAL A 21 -1.38 -6.02 17.06
C VAL A 21 -1.19 -4.93 16.02
N GLN A 22 -0.99 -5.36 14.77
CA GLN A 22 -0.74 -4.50 13.61
C GLN A 22 -1.83 -4.72 12.56
N ALA A 23 -2.42 -3.63 12.10
CA ALA A 23 -3.29 -3.59 10.94
C ALA A 23 -2.54 -2.91 9.80
N ASN A 24 -2.34 -3.65 8.70
CA ASN A 24 -1.69 -3.12 7.50
C ASN A 24 -2.74 -2.57 6.54
N LEU A 25 -2.76 -1.25 6.37
CA LEU A 25 -3.63 -0.58 5.42
C LEU A 25 -2.97 -0.57 4.05
N ILE A 26 -3.72 -0.99 3.03
CA ILE A 26 -3.35 -0.93 1.62
C ILE A 26 -4.29 0.09 0.99
N GLY A 27 -3.74 1.10 0.31
CA GLY A 27 -4.49 2.14 -0.38
C GLY A 27 -4.64 1.85 -1.87
N VAL A 28 -5.84 2.08 -2.39
CA VAL A 28 -6.12 2.15 -3.83
C VAL A 28 -6.58 3.56 -4.21
N VAL A 29 -6.54 3.90 -5.50
CA VAL A 29 -6.82 5.27 -5.97
C VAL A 29 -8.27 5.69 -5.68
N GLU A 30 -9.18 4.71 -5.60
CA GLU A 30 -10.61 4.90 -5.40
C GLU A 30 -11.02 5.03 -3.92
N ASP A 31 -10.10 4.88 -2.97
CA ASP A 31 -10.42 4.95 -1.55
C ASP A 31 -10.86 6.36 -1.14
N ASP A 32 -11.88 6.45 -0.28
CA ASP A 32 -12.30 7.70 0.37
C ASP A 32 -11.32 8.04 1.51
N PRO A 33 -10.55 9.14 1.42
CA PRO A 33 -9.58 9.52 2.45
C PRO A 33 -10.22 9.70 3.83
N ALA A 34 -11.44 10.22 3.90
CA ALA A 34 -12.12 10.45 5.18
C ALA A 34 -12.48 9.13 5.86
N LEU A 35 -12.88 8.13 5.08
CA LEU A 35 -13.21 6.81 5.59
C LEU A 35 -11.95 6.06 6.05
N VAL A 36 -10.85 6.18 5.30
CA VAL A 36 -9.55 5.65 5.66
C VAL A 36 -9.07 6.23 6.99
N ASP A 37 -9.10 7.56 7.13
CA ASP A 37 -8.68 8.25 8.36
C ASP A 37 -9.54 7.84 9.55
N TYR A 38 -10.86 7.73 9.35
CA TYR A 38 -11.79 7.27 10.37
C TYR A 38 -11.42 5.89 10.89
N TRP A 39 -11.23 4.90 10.01
CA TRP A 39 -10.93 3.53 10.42
C TRP A 39 -9.54 3.39 11.02
N ARG A 40 -8.55 4.08 10.44
CA ARG A 40 -7.20 4.13 11.00
C ARG A 40 -7.21 4.68 12.41
N LYS A 41 -7.87 5.83 12.62
CA LYS A 41 -8.02 6.43 13.95
C LYS A 41 -8.74 5.50 14.92
N HIS A 42 -9.82 4.84 14.47
CA HIS A 42 -10.57 3.90 15.28
C HIS A 42 -9.69 2.76 15.82
N LEU A 43 -8.82 2.18 14.99
CA LEU A 43 -7.87 1.14 15.39
C LEU A 43 -6.82 1.67 16.39
N ILE A 44 -6.23 2.83 16.09
CA ILE A 44 -5.20 3.46 16.92
C ILE A 44 -5.76 3.81 18.31
N ASP A 45 -6.96 4.37 18.39
CA ASP A 45 -7.62 4.73 19.65
C ASP A 45 -7.86 3.49 20.54
N HIS A 46 -7.92 2.29 19.97
CA HIS A 46 -8.03 1.01 20.68
C HIS A 46 -6.68 0.30 20.89
N GLY A 47 -5.57 0.98 20.61
CA GLY A 47 -4.21 0.47 20.84
C GLY A 47 -3.70 -0.52 19.79
N VAL A 48 -4.38 -0.64 18.65
CA VAL A 48 -3.88 -1.36 17.47
C VAL A 48 -3.00 -0.42 16.67
N TRP A 49 -1.79 -0.85 16.33
CA TRP A 49 -0.92 -0.06 15.46
C TRP A 49 -1.42 -0.15 14.02
N ALA A 50 -1.53 1.00 13.33
CA ALA A 50 -2.00 1.08 11.95
C ALA A 50 -1.18 2.12 11.16
N ASN A 51 -0.57 1.67 10.06
CA ASN A 51 0.16 2.53 9.13
C ASN A 51 -0.77 3.47 8.36
N GLU A 52 -0.20 4.52 7.77
CA GLU A 52 -0.87 5.21 6.65
C GLU A 52 -0.98 4.24 5.47
N PRO A 53 -2.04 4.30 4.63
CA PRO A 53 -2.22 3.32 3.56
C PRO A 53 -1.00 3.21 2.64
N VAL A 54 -0.49 1.99 2.48
CA VAL A 54 0.55 1.71 1.50
C VAL A 54 -0.10 1.63 0.12
N PRO A 55 0.27 2.48 -0.84
CA PRO A 55 -0.32 2.44 -2.16
C PRO A 55 -0.11 1.08 -2.84
N LEU A 56 -1.16 0.53 -3.43
CA LEU A 56 -1.14 -0.77 -4.08
C LEU A 56 -0.27 -0.72 -5.34
N TYR A 57 0.77 -1.55 -5.36
CA TYR A 57 1.66 -1.70 -6.51
C TYR A 57 1.18 -2.81 -7.47
N PRO A 58 0.84 -2.50 -8.74
CA PRO A 58 0.44 -3.51 -9.72
C PRO A 58 1.68 -4.21 -10.31
N TYR A 59 2.30 -5.13 -9.57
CA TYR A 59 3.48 -5.85 -10.08
C TYR A 59 3.11 -6.78 -11.27
N PRO A 60 4.05 -7.11 -12.18
CA PRO A 60 3.76 -7.76 -13.48
C PRO A 60 2.90 -9.04 -13.48
N SER A 61 2.85 -9.79 -12.39
CA SER A 61 2.05 -11.02 -12.26
C SER A 61 0.81 -10.86 -11.39
N SER A 62 0.49 -9.65 -10.93
CA SER A 62 -0.70 -9.39 -10.14
C SER A 62 -1.95 -9.36 -11.02
N PRO A 63 -3.13 -9.69 -10.46
CA PRO A 63 -4.40 -9.46 -11.15
C PRO A 63 -4.59 -8.01 -11.59
N SER A 64 -4.21 -7.05 -10.73
CA SER A 64 -4.31 -5.62 -11.04
C SER A 64 -3.44 -5.19 -12.22
N TYR A 65 -2.24 -5.75 -12.39
CA TYR A 65 -1.42 -5.50 -13.58
C TYR A 65 -2.11 -6.03 -14.84
N ARG A 66 -2.62 -7.27 -14.79
CA ARG A 66 -3.33 -7.86 -15.93
C ARG A 66 -4.57 -7.08 -16.34
N GLU A 67 -5.31 -6.55 -15.37
CA GLU A 67 -6.47 -5.69 -15.62
C GLU A 67 -6.08 -4.37 -16.32
N LEU A 68 -4.91 -3.80 -15.99
CA LEU A 68 -4.42 -2.56 -16.59
C LEU A 68 -3.77 -2.76 -17.97
N TRP A 69 -2.96 -3.81 -18.15
CA TRP A 69 -2.06 -3.96 -19.30
C TRP A 69 -2.02 -5.35 -19.95
N GLY A 70 -2.71 -6.35 -19.41
CA GLY A 70 -2.66 -7.73 -19.92
C GLY A 70 -1.41 -8.50 -19.49
N GLU A 71 -0.90 -9.38 -20.36
CA GLU A 71 0.27 -10.21 -20.04
C GLU A 71 1.55 -9.35 -19.97
N PRO A 72 2.47 -9.67 -19.04
CA PRO A 72 3.71 -8.92 -18.90
C PRO A 72 4.66 -9.17 -20.08
N ASP A 73 5.37 -8.12 -20.47
CA ASP A 73 6.46 -8.13 -21.44
C ASP A 73 7.77 -7.69 -20.76
N ASP A 74 8.83 -7.52 -21.56
CA ASP A 74 10.17 -7.15 -21.07
C ASP A 74 10.20 -5.76 -20.37
N LEU A 75 9.18 -4.91 -20.57
CA LEU A 75 9.08 -3.57 -19.97
C LEU A 75 8.00 -3.49 -18.87
N ALA A 76 7.53 -4.63 -18.39
CA ALA A 76 6.42 -4.67 -17.43
C ALA A 76 6.77 -4.01 -16.09
N TRP A 77 8.02 -4.11 -15.65
CA TRP A 77 8.47 -3.53 -14.37
C TRP A 77 8.55 -2.01 -14.43
N GLU A 78 9.15 -1.47 -15.48
CA GLU A 78 9.27 -0.04 -15.73
C GLU A 78 7.88 0.59 -15.86
N ARG A 79 7.01 -0.04 -16.66
CA ARG A 79 5.61 0.42 -16.84
C ARG A 79 4.83 0.44 -15.53
N ALA A 80 4.89 -0.64 -14.76
CA ALA A 80 4.22 -0.72 -13.47
C ALA A 80 4.74 0.32 -12.48
N HIS A 81 6.05 0.55 -12.47
CA HIS A 81 6.68 1.52 -11.58
C HIS A 81 6.39 2.96 -11.96
N GLU A 82 6.49 3.31 -13.25
CA GLU A 82 6.09 4.63 -13.75
C GLU A 82 4.63 4.93 -13.42
N HIS A 83 3.74 3.96 -13.63
CA HIS A 83 2.33 4.09 -13.25
C HIS A 83 2.16 4.30 -11.74
N TYR A 84 2.87 3.54 -10.92
CA TYR A 84 2.83 3.67 -9.47
C TYR A 84 3.26 5.06 -8.99
N LEU A 85 4.38 5.57 -9.50
CA LEU A 85 4.89 6.90 -9.15
C LEU A 85 3.98 8.04 -9.67
N ALA A 86 3.31 7.84 -10.79
CA ALA A 86 2.38 8.82 -11.35
C ALA A 86 1.01 8.84 -10.63
N SER A 87 0.54 7.68 -10.18
CA SER A 87 -0.78 7.53 -9.54
C SER A 87 -0.80 8.01 -8.09
N PHE A 88 0.33 7.99 -7.39
CA PHE A 88 0.41 8.34 -5.97
C PHE A 88 1.39 9.49 -5.71
N ARG A 89 0.89 10.55 -5.05
CA ARG A 89 1.68 11.74 -4.70
C ARG A 89 2.28 11.70 -3.29
N SER A 90 1.80 10.79 -2.46
CA SER A 90 2.19 10.59 -1.07
C SER A 90 2.33 9.09 -0.80
N PHE A 91 3.32 8.74 0.01
CA PHE A 91 3.60 7.37 0.40
C PHE A 91 3.39 7.20 1.90
N SER A 92 3.11 5.96 2.30
CA SER A 92 2.87 5.60 3.70
C SER A 92 4.03 6.00 4.61
N ASP A 93 3.76 6.19 5.89
CA ASP A 93 4.74 6.46 6.94
C ASP A 93 5.84 5.39 7.06
N ILE A 94 5.61 4.19 6.52
CA ILE A 94 6.59 3.09 6.47
C ILE A 94 7.36 2.99 5.14
N GLN A 95 7.20 3.94 4.23
CA GLN A 95 7.84 3.95 2.91
C GLN A 95 8.81 5.14 2.75
N ASP A 96 9.73 5.01 1.79
CA ASP A 96 10.45 6.17 1.27
C ASP A 96 9.43 7.17 0.69
N GLN A 97 9.58 8.43 1.05
CA GLN A 97 8.69 9.51 0.66
C GLN A 97 8.95 9.99 -0.77
N ARG A 98 10.09 9.63 -1.37
CA ARG A 98 10.47 10.02 -2.73
C ARG A 98 11.17 8.87 -3.46
N PRO A 99 10.46 7.77 -3.76
CA PRO A 99 11.01 6.71 -4.58
C PRO A 99 11.38 7.22 -5.98
N HIS A 100 12.58 6.87 -6.43
CA HIS A 100 13.09 7.20 -7.77
C HIS A 100 12.66 6.16 -8.80
N ALA A 101 12.56 6.57 -10.07
CA ALA A 101 12.28 5.64 -11.16
C ALA A 101 13.39 4.58 -11.32
N LEU A 102 13.04 3.39 -11.82
CA LEU A 102 14.00 2.29 -11.97
C LEU A 102 15.19 2.70 -12.86
N ALA A 103 14.91 3.35 -13.99
CA ALA A 103 15.94 3.81 -14.92
C ALA A 103 16.94 4.78 -14.26
N GLU A 104 16.49 5.63 -13.34
CA GLU A 104 17.38 6.54 -12.59
C GLU A 104 18.31 5.74 -11.67
N LEU A 105 17.75 4.79 -10.92
CA LEU A 105 18.50 3.92 -10.01
C LEU A 105 19.54 3.08 -10.76
N GLU A 106 19.14 2.45 -11.87
CA GLU A 106 20.03 1.63 -12.70
C GLU A 106 21.16 2.44 -13.33
N SER A 107 20.86 3.65 -13.81
CA SER A 107 21.89 4.56 -14.34
C SER A 107 22.94 4.94 -13.29
N SER A 108 22.55 5.03 -12.02
CA SER A 108 23.45 5.35 -10.91
C SER A 108 24.34 4.15 -10.50
N CYS A 109 23.84 2.92 -10.62
CA CYS A 109 24.56 1.69 -10.28
C CYS A 109 25.69 1.38 -11.26
N CYS A 110 25.48 1.62 -12.56
CA CYS A 110 26.45 1.28 -13.61
C CYS A 110 27.59 2.31 -13.80
N ASN A 111 27.61 3.38 -13.00
CA ASN A 111 28.62 4.45 -13.05
C ASN A 111 29.79 4.24 -12.03
N HIS A 112 30.02 3.02 -11.56
CA HIS A 112 31.16 2.65 -10.69
C HIS A 112 32.20 1.80 -11.42
#